data_AF-A0A9E3N7H2-F1
#
_entry.id   AF-A0A9E3N7H2-F1
#
_cell.length_a   1.000
_cell.length_b   1.000
_cell.length_c   1.000
_cell.angle_alpha   90.00
_cell.angle_beta   90.00
_cell.angle_gamma   90.00
#
_symmetry.space_group_name_H-M   'P 1'
#
loop_
_entity.id
_entity.type
_entity.pdbx_description
1 polymer ?
#
loop_
_entity_poly.entity_id
_entity_poly.type
_entity_poly.pdbx_seq_one_letter_code
_entity_poly.pdbx_strand_id
1 'polypeptide(L)'
;IERGMISPGTRLVDSRKRHGALVRADGAIMLGDKVGSIHRIGAVAQGSGACNGWTFWHIETNKGLRLIDELRAEIRSGMAAG
;
A
#
# COMPACT_ATOMS: atom_id res chain seq x y z
N ILE A 1 6.75 -1.77 -0.74
CA ILE A 1 7.17 -0.36 -0.49
C ILE A 1 8.69 -0.25 -0.37
N GLU A 2 9.32 -1.22 0.30
CA GLU A 2 10.74 -1.37 0.66
C GLU A 2 11.83 -1.23 -0.43
N ARG A 3 11.52 -0.76 -1.64
CA ARG A 3 12.51 -0.39 -2.68
C ARG A 3 12.24 0.99 -3.29
N GLY A 4 11.55 1.87 -2.57
CA GLY A 4 11.13 3.18 -3.09
C GLY A 4 10.00 3.12 -4.14
N MET A 5 9.32 1.97 -4.27
CA MET A 5 8.26 1.76 -5.26
C MET A 5 7.02 2.63 -5.04
N ILE A 6 6.79 3.05 -3.79
CA ILE A 6 5.73 3.97 -3.42
C ILE A 6 6.38 5.07 -2.60
N SER A 7 6.14 6.32 -2.98
CA SER A 7 6.77 7.46 -2.34
C SER A 7 6.30 7.60 -0.88
N PRO A 8 7.21 7.90 0.07
CA PRO A 8 6.82 8.30 1.42
C PRO A 8 5.82 9.46 1.38
N GLY A 9 4.85 9.45 2.30
CA GLY A 9 3.74 10.40 2.31
C GLY A 9 2.57 10.00 1.39
N THR A 10 2.71 8.96 0.57
CA THR A 10 1.57 8.45 -0.22
C THR A 10 0.48 7.93 0.70
N ARG A 11 -0.77 8.31 0.43
CA ARG A 11 -1.93 7.79 1.14
C ARG A 11 -2.44 6.51 0.47
N LEU A 12 -2.48 5.44 1.24
CA LEU A 12 -3.11 4.17 0.87
C LEU A 12 -4.52 4.12 1.46
N VAL A 13 -5.45 3.53 0.71
CA VAL A 13 -6.83 3.29 1.15
C VAL A 13 -7.27 1.87 0.82
N ASP A 14 -8.29 1.36 1.50
CA ASP A 14 -8.96 0.12 1.05
C ASP A 14 -9.89 0.40 -0.14
N SER A 15 -10.42 -0.66 -0.76
CA SER A 15 -11.32 -0.56 -1.91
C SER A 15 -12.60 0.24 -1.64
N ARG A 16 -13.00 0.39 -0.36
CA ARG A 16 -14.17 1.16 0.06
C ARG A 16 -13.81 2.52 0.71
N LYS A 17 -12.53 2.91 0.72
CA LYS A 17 -12.02 4.14 1.35
C LYS A 17 -12.42 4.31 2.84
N ARG A 18 -12.64 3.22 3.55
CA ARG A 18 -12.94 3.17 5.00
C ARG A 18 -11.69 3.31 5.86
N HIS A 19 -10.57 2.78 5.41
CA HIS A 19 -9.28 2.80 6.12
C HIS A 19 -8.26 3.56 5.29
N GLY A 20 -7.56 4.51 5.92
CA GLY A 20 -6.52 5.31 5.27
C GLY A 20 -5.20 5.16 6.01
N ALA A 21 -4.16 4.72 5.31
CA ALA A 21 -2.82 4.57 5.86
C ALA A 21 -1.80 5.44 5.12
N LEU A 22 -0.81 5.98 5.81
CA LEU A 22 0.26 6.79 5.22
C LEU A 22 1.53 5.95 5.05
N VAL A 23 2.15 6.03 3.88
CA VAL A 23 3.46 5.42 3.64
C VAL A 23 4.56 6.21 4.35
N ARG A 24 5.41 5.51 5.09
CA ARG A 24 6.58 6.08 5.77
C ARG A 24 7.86 5.90 4.95
N ALA A 25 8.89 6.67 5.28
CA ALA A 25 10.20 6.61 4.62
C ALA A 25 10.92 5.26 4.79
N ASP A 26 10.65 4.56 5.90
CA ASP A 26 11.16 3.23 6.22
C ASP A 26 10.44 2.10 5.46
N GLY A 27 9.43 2.43 4.64
CA GLY A 27 8.63 1.47 3.89
C GLY A 27 7.49 0.82 4.67
N ALA A 28 7.32 1.18 5.94
CA ALA A 28 6.13 0.83 6.72
C ALA A 28 4.94 1.73 6.33
N ILE A 29 3.75 1.35 6.79
CA ILE A 29 2.57 2.20 6.70
C ILE A 29 2.00 2.48 8.08
N MET A 30 1.37 3.65 8.22
CA MET A 30 0.79 4.14 9.46
C MET A 30 -0.73 4.28 9.31
N LEU A 31 -1.50 3.61 10.16
CA LEU A 31 -2.97 3.73 10.25
C LEU A 31 -3.33 4.26 11.64
N GLY A 32 -3.67 5.54 11.74
CA GLY A 32 -3.77 6.23 13.03
C GLY A 32 -2.44 6.11 13.79
N ASP A 33 -2.48 5.63 15.03
CA ASP A 33 -1.29 5.46 15.87
C ASP A 33 -0.53 4.15 15.62
N LYS A 34 -1.00 3.29 14.70
CA LYS A 34 -0.42 1.96 14.45
C LYS A 34 0.51 2.00 13.26
N VAL A 35 1.74 1.54 13.45
CA VAL A 35 2.77 1.47 12.41
C VAL A 35 3.20 0.03 12.19
N GLY A 36 3.35 -0.37 10.93
CA GLY A 36 3.82 -1.71 10.59
C GLY A 36 3.85 -1.95 9.09
N SER A 37 4.14 -3.18 8.70
CA SER A 37 4.10 -3.59 7.29
C SER A 37 2.68 -3.49 6.71
N ILE A 38 2.57 -3.43 5.39
CA ILE A 38 1.29 -3.41 4.67
C ILE A 38 0.38 -4.59 5.03
N HIS A 39 0.96 -5.76 5.36
CA HIS A 39 0.24 -6.96 5.78
C HIS A 39 -0.27 -6.82 7.21
N ARG A 40 0.59 -6.40 8.15
CA ARG A 40 0.20 -6.22 9.55
C ARG A 40 -0.86 -5.15 9.70
N ILE A 41 -0.68 -4.00 9.04
CA ILE A 41 -1.64 -2.90 9.12
C ILE A 41 -2.92 -3.21 8.35
N GLY A 42 -2.84 -3.95 7.23
CA GLY A 42 -4.03 -4.45 6.54
C GLY A 42 -4.82 -5.47 7.37
N ALA A 43 -4.14 -6.30 8.18
CA ALA A 43 -4.78 -7.24 9.10
C ALA A 43 -5.50 -6.49 10.22
N VAL A 44 -4.83 -5.50 10.82
CA VAL A 44 -5.41 -4.58 11.81
C VAL A 44 -6.62 -3.83 11.26
N ALA A 45 -6.53 -3.30 10.03
CA ALA A 45 -7.63 -2.56 9.40
C ALA A 45 -8.88 -3.44 9.24
N GLN A 46 -8.70 -4.71 8.87
CA GLN A 46 -9.79 -5.66 8.67
C GLN A 46 -10.27 -6.33 9.97
N GLY A 47 -9.56 -6.17 11.08
CA GLY A 47 -9.80 -6.95 12.30
C GLY A 47 -9.52 -8.45 12.12
N SER A 48 -8.61 -8.81 11.20
CA SER A 48 -8.23 -10.20 10.88
C SER A 48 -6.84 -10.53 11.44
N GLY A 49 -6.54 -11.82 11.61
CA GLY A 49 -5.20 -12.30 11.98
C GLY A 49 -4.17 -12.19 10.86
N ALA A 50 -4.62 -12.12 9.60
CA ALA A 50 -3.76 -12.00 8.41
C ALA A 50 -4.41 -11.17 7.31
N CYS A 51 -3.58 -10.56 6.46
CA CYS A 51 -4.01 -9.78 5.30
C CYS A 51 -2.95 -9.84 4.22
N ASN A 52 -3.37 -10.04 2.96
CA ASN A 52 -2.53 -9.74 1.82
C ASN A 52 -2.55 -8.24 1.52
N GLY A 53 -1.57 -7.51 2.06
CA GLY A 53 -1.50 -6.05 1.92
C GLY A 53 -1.39 -5.58 0.46
N TRP A 54 -0.82 -6.40 -0.43
CA TRP A 54 -0.63 -6.03 -1.84
C TRP A 54 -1.96 -5.89 -2.60
N THR A 55 -2.95 -6.70 -2.26
CA THR A 55 -4.28 -6.70 -2.89
C THR A 55 -5.34 -5.97 -2.06
N PHE A 56 -4.99 -5.55 -0.84
CA PHE A 56 -5.89 -4.82 0.05
C PHE A 56 -5.75 -3.31 -0.13
N TRP A 57 -4.51 -2.82 -0.19
CA TRP A 57 -4.23 -1.39 -0.29
C TRP A 57 -4.28 -0.90 -1.73
N HIS A 58 -4.90 0.27 -1.89
CA HIS A 58 -5.01 0.99 -3.13
C HIS A 58 -4.39 2.38 -2.97
N ILE A 59 -3.84 2.92 -4.04
CA ILE A 59 -3.53 4.34 -4.14
C ILE A 59 -4.66 5.05 -4.88
N GLU A 60 -4.93 6.29 -4.50
CA GLU A 60 -5.81 7.15 -5.27
C GLU A 60 -5.01 7.83 -6.39
N THR A 61 -5.45 7.64 -7.62
CA THR A 61 -4.87 8.26 -8.82
C THR A 61 -5.92 9.08 -9.55
N ASN A 62 -5.50 9.89 -10.51
CA ASN A 62 -6.42 10.60 -11.41
C ASN A 62 -7.36 9.68 -12.20
N LYS A 63 -7.01 8.39 -12.33
CA LYS A 63 -7.82 7.36 -13.00
C LYS A 63 -8.69 6.53 -12.04
N GLY A 64 -8.69 6.87 -10.75
CA GLY A 64 -9.38 6.13 -9.70
C GLY A 64 -8.42 5.34 -8.80
N LEU A 65 -8.99 4.39 -8.05
CA LEU A 65 -8.25 3.53 -7.14
C LEU A 65 -7.48 2.46 -7.91
N ARG A 66 -6.18 2.35 -7.66
CA ARG A 66 -5.31 1.32 -8.23
C ARG A 66 -4.64 0.50 -7.15
N LEU A 67 -4.51 -0.80 -7.37
CA LEU A 67 -3.89 -1.70 -6.39
C LEU A 67 -2.40 -1.43 -6.28
N ILE A 68 -1.84 -1.52 -5.08
CA ILE A 68 -0.39 -1.39 -4.91
C ILE A 68 0.37 -2.54 -5.58
N ASP A 69 -0.26 -3.71 -5.78
CA ASP A 69 0.34 -4.81 -6.53
C ASP A 69 0.46 -4.50 -8.03
N GLU A 70 -0.49 -3.76 -8.61
CA GLU A 70 -0.42 -3.32 -10.02
C GLU A 70 0.78 -2.39 -10.24
N LEU A 71 0.99 -1.45 -9.32
CA LEU A 71 2.17 -0.57 -9.35
C LEU A 71 3.47 -1.37 -9.25
N ARG A 72 3.47 -2.41 -8.40
CA ARG A 72 4.62 -3.30 -8.24
C ARG A 72 4.88 -4.09 -9.52
N ALA A 73 3.82 -4.51 -10.23
CA ALA A 73 3.95 -5.19 -11.52
C ALA A 73 4.50 -4.25 -12.60
N GLU A 74 4.01 -3.01 -12.68
CA GLU A 74 4.51 -2.00 -13.62
C GLU A 74 6.00 -1.70 -13.43
N ILE A 75 6.45 -1.51 -12.19
CA ILE A 75 7.88 -1.24 -11.91
C ILE A 75 8.74 -2.45 -12.28
N ARG A 76 8.29 -3.68 -11.98
CA ARG A 76 9.03 -4.89 -12.37
C ARG A 76 9.06 -5.11 -13.88
N SER A 77 7.97 -4.79 -14.58
CA SER A 77 7.92 -4.88 -16.04
C SER A 77 8.75 -3.79 -16.72
N GLY A 78 8.82 -2.58 -16.14
CA GLY A 78 9.64 -1.47 -16.63
C GLY A 78 11.14 -1.66 -16.40
N MET A 79 11.53 -2.42 -15.36
CA MET A 79 12.93 -2.79 -15.11
C MET A 79 13.46 -3.92 -16.01
N ALA A 80 12.59 -4.57 -16.80
CA ALA A 80 13.01 -5.58 -17.79
C ALA A 80 13.35 -4.98 -19.16
N ALA A 81 13.19 -3.67 -19.35
CA ALA A 81 13.44 -2.96 -20.60
C ALA A 81 14.60 -1.95 -20.51
N GLY A 82 15.53 -2.14 -19.56
CA GLY A 82 16.74 -1.32 -19.38
C GLY A 82 18.00 -2.14 -19.59
#